data_AF-A0A259EXE1-F1
#
_entry.id   AF-A0A259EXE1-F1
#
_cell.length_a   1.000
_cell.length_b   1.000
_cell.length_c   1.000
_cell.angle_alpha   90.00
_cell.angle_beta   90.00
_cell.angle_gamma   90.00
#
_symmetry.space_group_name_H-M   'P 1'
#
loop_
_entity.id
_entity.type
_entity.pdbx_description
1 polymer ?
#
loop_
_entity_poly.entity_id
_entity_poly.type
_entity_poly.pdbx_seq_one_letter_code
_entity_poly.pdbx_strand_id
1 'polypeptide(L)'
;MPCPRHPMLSAYMDDSLSPRQRRRLAAHLDGCAICRRHLEALLALRQACRSLPAPARTFDLSARVAQRIRQDAAHRRPAFSGLRWSGFPGSLAAAFSLAAGVWLGGLWVAGAPPETAPVAIARVFDPVPPGGLCAAPELCGSLRSMQ
;
A
#
# COMPACT_ATOMS: atom_id res chain seq x y z
N MET A 1 14.70 -20.35 24.96
CA MET A 1 13.64 -19.84 24.07
C MET A 1 13.76 -20.55 22.73
N PRO A 2 12.64 -20.88 22.05
CA PRO A 2 12.69 -21.50 20.72
C PRO A 2 13.40 -20.57 19.73
N CYS A 3 14.07 -21.14 18.73
CA CYS A 3 14.72 -20.36 17.69
C CYS A 3 13.68 -19.54 16.90
N PRO A 4 13.97 -18.25 16.61
CA PRO A 4 13.09 -17.41 15.82
C PRO A 4 12.97 -17.92 14.37
N ARG A 5 11.79 -17.74 13.78
CA ARG A 5 11.56 -18.03 12.37
C ARG A 5 12.25 -17.00 11.47
N HIS A 6 12.54 -17.39 10.23
CA HIS A 6 13.19 -16.56 9.22
C HIS A 6 12.61 -15.13 9.06
N PRO A 7 11.28 -14.90 9.08
CA PRO A 7 10.73 -13.54 8.95
C PRO A 7 11.16 -12.57 10.06
N MET A 8 11.40 -13.06 11.29
CA MET A 8 11.88 -12.20 12.37
C MET A 8 13.34 -11.77 12.17
N LEU A 9 14.17 -12.63 11.58
CA LEU A 9 15.56 -12.31 11.25
C LEU A 9 15.63 -11.29 10.10
N SER A 10 14.78 -11.43 9.08
CA SER A 10 14.64 -10.43 8.00
C SER A 10 14.18 -9.09 8.58
N ALA A 11 13.12 -9.09 9.38
CA ALA A 11 12.59 -7.86 9.99
C ALA A 11 13.63 -7.15 10.87
N TYR A 12 14.53 -7.91 11.53
CA TYR A 12 15.65 -7.34 12.27
C TYR A 12 16.65 -6.61 11.36
N MET A 13 16.95 -7.18 10.18
CA MET A 13 17.84 -6.56 9.19
C MET A 13 17.24 -5.31 8.52
N ASP A 14 15.91 -5.28 8.40
CA ASP A 14 15.15 -4.18 7.80
C ASP A 14 14.80 -3.08 8.81
N ASP A 15 15.24 -3.21 10.07
CA ASP A 15 14.93 -2.31 11.18
C ASP A 15 13.41 -2.10 11.40
N SER A 16 12.62 -3.14 11.12
CA SER A 16 11.15 -3.11 11.19
C SER A 16 10.58 -3.77 12.45
N LEU A 17 11.44 -4.22 13.36
CA LEU A 17 11.02 -4.78 14.65
C LEU A 17 10.76 -3.68 15.69
N SER A 18 9.74 -3.88 16.52
CA SER A 18 9.54 -3.02 17.69
C SER A 18 10.76 -3.08 18.64
N PRO A 19 11.02 -2.02 19.43
CA PRO A 19 12.17 -1.99 20.36
C PRO A 19 12.20 -3.16 21.36
N ARG A 20 11.03 -3.69 21.74
CA ARG A 20 10.92 -4.86 22.62
C ARG A 20 11.33 -6.15 21.90
N GLN A 21 10.89 -6.32 20.65
CA GLN A 21 11.24 -7.49 19.84
C GLN A 21 12.74 -7.48 19.48
N ARG A 22 13.28 -6.31 19.12
CA ARG A 22 14.70 -6.14 18.81
C ARG A 22 15.61 -6.53 19.98
N ARG A 23 15.29 -6.09 21.20
CA ARG A 23 16.04 -6.47 22.42
C ARG A 23 15.96 -7.97 22.73
N ARG A 24 14.77 -8.58 22.59
CA ARG A 24 14.60 -10.04 22.79
C ARG A 24 15.41 -10.85 21.79
N LEU A 25 15.40 -10.44 20.53
CA LEU A 25 16.14 -11.12 19.48
C LEU A 25 17.65 -10.92 19.64
N ALA A 26 18.12 -9.72 20.01
CA ALA A 26 19.53 -9.48 20.32
C ALA A 26 20.03 -10.40 21.43
N ALA A 27 19.32 -10.47 22.57
CA ALA A 27 19.65 -11.38 23.66
C ALA A 27 19.65 -12.87 23.22
N HIS A 28 18.79 -13.26 22.27
CA HIS A 28 18.81 -14.60 21.71
C HIS A 28 20.03 -14.85 20.82
N LEU A 29 20.44 -13.87 20.01
CA LEU A 29 21.61 -13.97 19.13
C LEU A 29 22.92 -14.08 19.92
N ASP A 30 22.97 -13.53 21.14
CA ASP A 30 24.11 -13.69 22.05
C ASP A 30 24.28 -15.15 22.51
N GLY A 31 23.17 -15.87 22.70
CA GLY A 31 23.17 -17.26 23.18
C GLY A 31 23.04 -18.34 22.09
N CYS A 32 22.69 -17.99 20.85
CA CYS A 32 22.40 -18.97 19.79
C CYS A 32 23.30 -18.80 18.56
N ALA A 33 24.29 -19.68 18.41
CA ALA A 33 25.21 -19.68 17.26
C ALA A 33 24.51 -20.00 15.93
N ILE A 34 23.45 -20.81 15.93
CA ILE A 34 22.71 -21.18 14.71
C ILE A 34 22.04 -19.95 14.11
N CYS A 35 21.30 -19.20 14.94
CA CYS A 35 20.63 -17.98 14.50
C CYS A 35 21.60 -16.88 14.11
N ARG A 36 22.77 -16.81 14.76
CA ARG A 36 23.85 -15.90 14.38
C ARG A 36 24.39 -16.20 12.98
N ARG A 37 24.71 -17.47 12.68
CA ARG A 37 25.14 -17.90 11.33
C ARG A 37 24.08 -17.62 10.27
N HIS A 38 22.80 -17.82 10.59
CA HIS A 38 21.71 -17.50 9.67
C HIS A 38 21.63 -15.99 9.38
N LEU A 39 21.81 -15.15 10.40
CA LEU A 39 21.84 -13.71 10.24
C LEU A 39 23.05 -13.25 9.40
N GLU A 40 24.22 -13.82 9.66
CA GLU A 40 25.45 -13.56 8.89
C GLU A 40 25.27 -13.93 7.41
N ALA A 41 24.66 -15.08 7.11
CA ALA A 41 24.37 -15.50 5.74
C ALA A 41 23.45 -14.51 5.02
N LEU A 42 22.42 -14.00 5.71
CA LEU A 42 21.52 -12.99 5.12
C LEU A 42 22.22 -11.64 4.91
N LEU A 43 23.08 -11.23 5.84
CA LEU A 43 23.89 -10.01 5.70
C LEU A 43 24.86 -10.13 4.51
N ALA A 44 25.48 -11.30 4.32
CA ALA A 44 26.35 -11.57 3.17
C ALA A 44 25.58 -11.48 1.85
N LEU A 45 24.38 -12.06 1.77
CA LEU A 45 23.50 -11.94 0.61
C LEU A 45 23.13 -10.47 0.33
N ARG A 46 22.75 -9.71 1.37
CA ARG A 46 22.42 -8.28 1.23
C ARG A 46 23.62 -7.49 0.68
N GLN A 47 24.82 -7.79 1.15
CA GLN A 47 26.04 -7.13 0.70
C GLN A 47 26.37 -7.48 -0.74
N ALA A 48 26.26 -8.76 -1.12
CA ALA A 48 26.42 -9.21 -2.50
C ALA A 48 25.41 -8.50 -3.42
N CYS A 49 24.14 -8.38 -3.02
CA CYS A 49 23.13 -7.65 -3.78
C CYS A 49 23.47 -6.16 -3.97
N ARG A 50 24.07 -5.53 -2.96
CA ARG A 50 24.48 -4.11 -3.01
C ARG A 50 25.69 -3.86 -3.89
N SER A 51 26.55 -4.86 -4.09
CA SER A 51 27.73 -4.73 -4.94
C SER A 51 27.41 -4.91 -6.43
N LEU A 52 26.17 -5.23 -6.81
CA LEU A 52 25.80 -5.29 -8.23
C LEU A 52 25.92 -3.89 -8.85
N PRO A 53 26.39 -3.79 -10.10
CA PRO A 53 26.42 -2.54 -10.82
C PRO A 53 25.00 -2.00 -10.98
N ALA A 54 24.82 -0.71 -10.71
CA ALA A 54 23.55 -0.06 -10.95
C ALA A 54 23.24 -0.11 -12.46
N PRO A 55 22.03 -0.52 -12.88
CA PRO A 55 21.67 -0.51 -14.28
C PRO A 55 21.76 0.92 -14.82
N ALA A 56 22.33 1.07 -16.03
CA ALA A 56 22.40 2.35 -16.70
C ALA A 56 20.98 2.92 -16.84
N ARG A 57 20.75 4.10 -16.28
CA ARG A 57 19.47 4.79 -16.38
C ARG A 57 19.38 5.38 -17.79
N THR A 58 18.73 4.69 -18.71
CA THR A 58 18.52 5.15 -20.09
C THR A 58 17.60 6.37 -20.18
N PHE A 59 16.81 6.65 -19.14
CA PHE A 59 15.94 7.82 -19.05
C PHE A 59 15.74 8.27 -17.59
N ASP A 60 15.42 9.55 -17.40
CA ASP A 60 15.13 10.13 -16.08
C ASP A 60 13.69 9.82 -15.65
N LEU A 61 13.51 8.66 -15.00
CA LEU A 61 12.23 8.29 -14.38
C LEU A 61 11.83 9.25 -13.26
N SER A 62 12.79 9.75 -12.49
CA SER A 62 12.54 10.67 -11.37
C SER A 62 11.87 11.96 -11.83
N ALA A 63 12.36 12.56 -12.91
CA ALA A 63 11.73 13.74 -13.50
C ALA A 63 10.30 13.46 -13.98
N ARG A 64 10.07 12.32 -14.65
CA ARG A 64 8.74 11.93 -15.13
C ARG A 64 7.75 11.68 -13.99
N VAL A 65 8.17 10.97 -12.94
CA VAL A 65 7.34 10.71 -11.75
C VAL A 65 7.04 12.02 -11.02
N ALA A 66 8.04 12.87 -10.80
CA ALA A 66 7.85 14.17 -10.16
C ALA A 66 6.89 15.07 -10.96
N GLN A 67 6.99 15.04 -12.29
CA GLN A 67 6.05 15.73 -13.17
C GLN A 67 4.63 15.20 -13.02
N ARG A 68 4.44 13.87 -13.00
CA ARG A 68 3.12 13.25 -12.84
C ARG A 68 2.47 13.64 -11.51
N ILE A 69 3.22 13.55 -10.41
CA ILE A 69 2.74 13.94 -9.07
C ILE A 69 2.29 15.41 -9.05
N ARG A 70 3.06 16.31 -9.68
CA ARG A 70 2.68 17.73 -9.79
C ARG A 70 1.43 17.94 -10.63
N GLN A 71 1.28 17.22 -11.74
CA GLN A 71 0.10 17.30 -12.60
C GLN A 71 -1.17 16.81 -11.87
N ASP A 72 -1.08 15.68 -11.16
CA ASP A 72 -2.20 15.14 -10.38
C ASP A 72 -2.61 16.10 -9.23
N ALA A 73 -1.62 16.76 -8.60
CA ALA A 73 -1.89 17.80 -7.61
C ALA A 73 -2.55 19.05 -8.22
N ALA A 74 -2.12 19.48 -9.41
CA ALA A 74 -2.67 20.64 -10.11
C ALA A 74 -4.10 20.41 -10.64
N HIS A 75 -4.46 19.17 -10.96
CA HIS A 75 -5.81 18.81 -11.38
C HIS A 75 -6.82 18.68 -10.24
N ARG A 76 -6.36 18.57 -8.98
CA ARG A 76 -7.22 18.72 -7.80
C ARG A 76 -7.53 20.21 -7.55
N ARG A 77 -8.27 20.84 -8.46
CA ARG A 77 -8.86 22.15 -8.16
C ARG A 77 -10.02 21.95 -7.16
N PRO A 78 -10.11 22.74 -6.08
CA PRO A 78 -11.28 22.69 -5.21
C PRO A 78 -12.50 23.11 -6.04
N ALA A 79 -13.51 22.23 -6.12
CA ALA A 79 -14.72 22.40 -6.94
C ALA A 79 -15.63 23.58 -6.52
N PHE A 80 -15.20 24.41 -5.57
CA PHE A 80 -16.06 25.38 -4.88
C PHE A 80 -15.48 26.81 -4.78
N SER A 81 -14.50 27.18 -5.60
CA SER A 81 -13.91 28.55 -5.55
C SER A 81 -14.73 29.61 -6.30
N GLY A 82 -15.91 29.27 -6.83
CA GLY A 82 -16.72 30.17 -7.66
C GLY A 82 -17.86 30.89 -6.92
N LEU A 83 -18.27 30.45 -5.73
CA LEU A 83 -19.45 31.02 -5.07
C LEU A 83 -19.08 32.06 -4.02
N ARG A 84 -18.45 33.14 -4.48
CA ARG A 84 -18.36 34.41 -3.74
C ARG A 84 -19.74 35.07 -3.78
N TRP A 85 -20.66 34.58 -2.96
CA TRP A 85 -21.99 35.15 -2.74
C TRP A 85 -21.87 36.44 -1.90
N SER A 86 -21.31 37.49 -2.50
CA SER A 86 -21.39 38.84 -1.94
C SER A 86 -22.81 39.37 -2.15
N GLY A 87 -23.70 39.17 -1.17
CA GLY A 87 -25.00 39.83 -1.23
C GLY A 87 -26.08 39.39 -0.24
N PHE A 88 -25.98 38.22 0.39
CA PHE A 88 -27.03 37.75 1.32
C PHE A 88 -26.51 37.60 2.76
N PRO A 89 -27.27 38.03 3.79
CA PRO A 89 -26.92 37.80 5.18
C PRO A 89 -26.92 36.28 5.45
N GLY A 90 -25.72 35.71 5.61
CA GLY A 90 -25.45 34.27 5.54
C GLY A 90 -26.02 33.39 6.66
N SER A 91 -26.91 33.89 7.52
CA SER A 91 -27.45 33.12 8.65
C SER A 91 -28.72 32.32 8.31
N LEU A 92 -29.58 32.81 7.41
CA LEU A 92 -30.86 32.14 7.10
C LEU A 92 -30.73 31.06 6.01
N ALA A 93 -29.81 31.23 5.06
CA ALA A 93 -29.60 30.26 3.99
C ALA A 93 -28.99 28.94 4.51
N ALA A 94 -28.05 29.01 5.47
CA ALA A 94 -27.38 27.83 6.01
C ALA A 94 -28.33 26.88 6.75
N ALA A 95 -29.26 27.43 7.55
CA ALA A 95 -30.24 26.63 8.27
C ALA A 95 -31.22 25.93 7.31
N PHE A 96 -31.67 26.63 6.27
CA PHE A 96 -32.57 26.05 5.27
C PHE A 96 -31.90 24.95 4.45
N SER A 97 -30.62 25.14 4.06
CA SER A 97 -29.86 24.11 3.34
C SER A 97 -29.56 22.88 4.20
N LEU A 98 -29.25 23.04 5.49
CA LEU A 98 -29.06 21.91 6.40
C LEU A 98 -30.38 21.15 6.62
N ALA A 99 -31.49 21.86 6.86
CA ALA A 99 -32.79 21.23 7.05
C ALA A 99 -33.27 20.50 5.79
N ALA A 100 -33.17 21.14 4.61
CA ALA A 100 -33.51 20.52 3.35
C ALA A 100 -32.58 19.34 3.01
N GLY A 101 -31.28 19.45 3.29
CA GLY A 101 -30.30 18.39 3.10
C GLY A 101 -30.54 17.18 4.01
N VAL A 102 -30.87 17.40 5.28
CA VAL A 102 -31.23 16.33 6.22
C VAL A 102 -32.55 15.67 5.83
N TRP A 103 -33.55 16.46 5.42
CA TRP A 103 -34.86 15.94 5.02
C TRP A 103 -34.77 15.12 3.71
N LEU A 104 -34.12 15.64 2.68
CA LEU A 104 -33.91 14.94 1.41
C LEU A 104 -32.97 13.74 1.56
N GLY A 105 -31.90 13.86 2.36
CA GLY A 105 -30.97 12.77 2.65
C GLY A 105 -31.65 11.62 3.42
N GLY A 106 -32.53 11.95 4.36
CA GLY A 106 -33.33 10.96 5.10
C GLY A 106 -34.25 10.15 4.19
N LEU A 107 -34.86 10.77 3.18
CA LEU A 107 -35.70 10.08 2.18
C LEU A 107 -34.90 9.09 1.33
N TRP A 108 -33.62 9.36 1.04
CA TRP A 108 -32.74 8.45 0.31
C TRP A 108 -32.18 7.32 1.18
N VAL A 109 -31.81 7.61 2.43
CA VAL A 109 -31.26 6.61 3.37
C VAL A 109 -32.34 5.64 3.86
N ALA A 110 -33.58 6.10 4.02
CA ALA A 110 -34.70 5.23 4.44
C ALA A 110 -35.21 4.33 3.32
N GLY A 111 -34.92 4.63 2.04
CA GLY A 111 -35.39 3.88 0.88
C GLY A 111 -34.35 2.92 0.27
N ALA A 112 -33.07 3.05 0.61
CA ALA A 112 -32.02 2.21 0.05
C ALA A 112 -31.78 0.96 0.94
N PRO A 113 -32.13 -0.26 0.49
CA PRO A 113 -31.52 -1.45 1.10
C PRO A 113 -29.99 -1.31 0.97
N PRO A 114 -29.20 -1.80 1.93
CA PRO A 114 -27.75 -1.73 1.84
C PRO A 114 -27.26 -2.57 0.65
N GLU A 115 -27.17 -1.94 -0.51
CA GLU A 115 -26.55 -2.51 -1.69
C GLU A 115 -25.05 -2.49 -1.42
N THR A 116 -24.58 -3.58 -0.84
CA THR A 116 -23.16 -3.89 -0.66
C THR A 116 -22.57 -4.20 -2.02
N ALA A 117 -22.42 -3.17 -2.87
CA ALA A 117 -21.68 -3.30 -4.10
C ALA A 117 -20.24 -3.68 -3.74
N PRO A 118 -19.71 -4.81 -4.25
CA PRO A 118 -18.34 -5.18 -3.98
C PRO A 118 -17.42 -4.13 -4.59
N VAL A 119 -16.54 -3.57 -3.75
CA VAL A 119 -15.45 -2.71 -4.21
C VAL A 119 -14.61 -3.53 -5.19
N ALA A 120 -14.65 -3.17 -6.47
CA ALA A 120 -13.75 -3.70 -7.47
C ALA A 120 -12.34 -3.16 -7.19
N ILE A 121 -11.62 -3.85 -6.32
CA ILE A 121 -10.19 -3.63 -6.11
C ILE A 121 -9.52 -3.98 -7.43
N ALA A 122 -9.02 -2.97 -8.14
CA ALA A 122 -8.11 -3.21 -9.26
C ALA A 122 -6.94 -4.03 -8.72
N ARG A 123 -6.85 -5.30 -9.11
CA ARG A 123 -5.77 -6.22 -8.73
C ARG A 123 -4.51 -5.83 -9.52
N VAL A 124 -3.90 -4.71 -9.12
CA VAL A 124 -2.64 -4.20 -9.71
C VAL A 124 -1.47 -5.16 -9.49
N PHE A 125 -1.59 -6.07 -8.53
CA PHE A 125 -0.58 -7.07 -8.18
C PHE A 125 -1.11 -8.51 -8.23
N ASP A 126 -2.07 -8.82 -9.10
CA ASP A 126 -2.31 -10.24 -9.40
C ASP A 126 -1.05 -10.82 -10.06
N PRO A 127 -0.65 -12.07 -9.73
CA PRO A 127 0.56 -12.70 -10.26
C PRO A 127 0.50 -12.97 -11.77
N VAL A 128 -0.67 -12.75 -12.39
CA VAL A 128 -0.89 -12.87 -13.82
C VAL A 128 -0.86 -11.46 -14.42
N PRO A 129 0.21 -11.05 -15.13
CA PRO A 129 0.21 -9.77 -15.83
C PRO A 129 -0.88 -9.77 -16.90
N PRO A 130 -1.47 -8.61 -17.24
CA PRO A 130 -2.36 -8.52 -18.39
C PRO A 130 -1.59 -8.96 -19.65
N GLY A 131 -2.02 -10.05 -20.28
CA GLY A 131 -1.31 -10.73 -21.39
C GLY A 131 -0.66 -12.07 -21.03
N GLY A 132 -0.80 -12.56 -19.80
CA GLY A 132 -0.39 -13.92 -19.42
C GLY A 132 -1.29 -14.99 -20.03
N LEU A 133 -0.71 -16.13 -20.45
CA LEU A 133 -1.43 -17.28 -21.01
C LEU A 133 -2.22 -18.09 -19.94
N CYS A 134 -2.00 -17.84 -18.64
CA CYS A 134 -2.69 -18.53 -17.55
C CYS A 134 -3.99 -17.78 -17.20
N ALA A 135 -5.15 -18.42 -17.37
CA ALA A 135 -6.47 -17.87 -17.03
C ALA A 135 -6.72 -17.77 -15.49
N ALA A 136 -5.98 -18.54 -14.68
CA ALA A 136 -6.03 -18.50 -13.21
C ALA A 136 -4.70 -19.01 -12.61
N PRO A 137 -4.28 -18.51 -11.43
CA PRO A 137 -3.03 -18.90 -10.77
C PRO A 137 -2.98 -20.40 -10.41
N GLU A 138 -4.13 -21.00 -10.06
CA GLU A 138 -4.26 -22.42 -9.70
C GLU A 138 -3.83 -23.37 -10.85
N LEU A 139 -3.98 -22.93 -12.11
CA LEU A 139 -3.67 -23.75 -13.29
C LEU A 139 -2.17 -23.76 -13.63
N CYS A 140 -1.43 -22.74 -13.20
CA CYS A 140 -0.01 -22.57 -13.48
C CYS A 140 0.86 -23.54 -12.63
N GLY A 141 0.32 -24.12 -11.54
CA GLY A 141 1.00 -25.11 -10.69
C GLY A 141 0.85 -26.57 -11.14
N SER A 142 -0.27 -26.92 -11.79
CA SER A 142 -0.60 -28.31 -12.13
C SER A 142 0.20 -28.89 -13.31
N LEU A 143 0.80 -28.05 -14.16
CA LEU A 143 1.60 -28.53 -15.30
C LEU A 143 2.99 -29.03 -14.90
N ARG A 144 3.45 -28.76 -13.67
CA ARG A 144 4.77 -29.19 -13.18
C ARG A 144 4.76 -30.59 -12.54
N SER A 145 3.61 -31.25 -12.40
CA SER A 145 3.47 -32.59 -11.79
C SER A 145 3.29 -33.73 -12.78
N MET A 146 3.63 -33.53 -14.07
CA MET A 146 3.59 -34.57 -15.11
C MET A 146 4.98 -34.97 -15.65
N GLN A 147 6.04 -34.85 -14.83
CA GLN A 147 7.34 -35.47 -15.09
C GLN A 147 7.86 -36.17 -13.84
#